data_AF-A0A5B7J0B2-F1
#
_entry.id   AF-A0A5B7J0B2-F1
#
_cell.length_a   1.000
_cell.length_b   1.000
_cell.length_c   1.000
_cell.angle_alpha   90.00
_cell.angle_beta   90.00
_cell.angle_gamma   90.00
#
_symmetry.space_group_name_H-M   'P 1'
#
loop_
_entity.id
_entity.type
_entity.pdbx_description
1 polymer ?
#
loop_
_entity_poly.entity_id
_entity_poly.type
_entity_poly.pdbx_seq_one_letter_code
_entity_poly.pdbx_strand_id
1 'polypeptide(L)'
;MWPEHTGIPLGDGSGVSYYVMEIHYDNPKLTGGIVDNSGLRLLYTEKLRKYDAGIIGAGHKVSPLMIVPPKHTWKTVAHCSGYCTQTVRLFQV
;
A
#
# COMPACT_ATOMS: atom_id res chain seq x y z
N MET A 1 9.36 5.57 8.56
CA MET A 1 8.81 6.02 9.86
C MET A 1 7.86 7.17 9.57
N TRP A 2 6.68 7.20 10.18
CA TRP A 2 5.74 8.32 10.01
C TRP A 2 6.29 9.60 10.66
N PRO A 3 6.00 10.80 10.12
CA PRO A 3 6.23 12.05 10.83
C PRO A 3 5.72 11.99 12.27
N GLU A 4 6.42 12.66 13.20
CA GLU A 4 6.13 12.55 14.64
C GLU A 4 4.66 12.83 15.00
N HIS A 5 4.04 13.76 14.27
CA HIS A 5 2.67 14.21 14.48
C HIS A 5 1.62 13.39 13.72
N THR A 6 2.00 12.29 13.03
CA THR A 6 1.07 11.43 12.28
C THR A 6 1.23 9.93 12.58
N GLY A 7 0.14 9.17 12.50
CA GLY A 7 0.16 7.71 12.68
C GLY A 7 -1.09 7.03 12.13
N ILE A 8 -1.05 5.71 11.96
CA ILE A 8 -2.24 4.93 11.57
C ILE A 8 -2.98 4.53 12.87
N PRO A 9 -4.24 4.94 13.07
CA PRO A 9 -5.00 4.58 14.27
C PRO A 9 -5.31 3.08 14.31
N LEU A 10 -5.22 2.47 15.49
CA LEU A 10 -5.44 1.03 15.73
C LEU A 10 -6.59 0.82 16.72
N GLY A 11 -7.37 -0.25 16.52
CA GLY A 11 -8.43 -0.67 17.44
C GLY A 11 -9.87 -0.31 17.03
N ASP A 12 -10.84 -0.97 17.67
CA ASP A 12 -12.21 -1.18 17.20
C ASP A 12 -13.18 0.03 17.30
N GLY A 13 -12.68 1.26 17.48
CA GLY A 13 -13.50 2.48 17.50
C GLY A 13 -13.48 3.25 16.18
N SER A 14 -12.31 3.36 15.56
CA SER A 14 -12.09 4.13 14.32
C SER A 14 -10.79 3.77 13.59
N GLY A 15 -10.08 2.73 14.05
CA GLY A 15 -8.77 2.33 13.56
C GLY A 15 -8.78 0.99 12.84
N VAL A 16 -7.59 0.53 12.48
CA VAL A 16 -7.39 -0.81 11.90
C VAL A 16 -7.55 -1.87 13.01
N SER A 17 -8.49 -2.80 12.84
CA SER A 17 -8.72 -3.91 13.77
C SER A 17 -7.80 -5.10 13.52
N TYR A 18 -7.43 -5.35 12.26
CA TYR A 18 -6.63 -6.50 11.86
C TYR A 18 -5.61 -6.12 10.80
N TYR A 19 -4.44 -6.75 10.85
CA TYR A 19 -3.44 -6.67 9.81
C TYR A 19 -3.40 -7.96 9.00
N VAL A 20 -3.37 -7.80 7.68
CA VAL A 20 -3.07 -8.89 6.75
C VAL A 20 -1.64 -8.69 6.27
N MET A 21 -0.82 -9.72 6.44
CA MET A 21 0.55 -9.74 5.93
C MET A 21 0.59 -10.64 4.70
N GLU A 22 1.00 -10.06 3.57
CA GLU A 22 1.25 -10.78 2.33
C GLU A 22 2.77 -10.81 2.08
N ILE A 23 3.32 -12.00 1.80
CA ILE A 23 4.73 -12.20 1.46
C ILE A 23 4.81 -12.79 0.05
N HIS A 24 5.60 -12.15 -0.81
CA HIS A 24 5.88 -12.63 -2.16
C HIS A 24 7.27 -13.31 -2.19
N TYR A 25 7.31 -14.61 -2.46
CA TYR A 25 8.55 -15.37 -2.63
C TYR A 25 8.92 -15.50 -4.11
N ASP A 26 10.09 -15.00 -4.49
CA ASP A 26 10.70 -15.28 -5.79
C ASP A 26 11.74 -16.41 -5.63
N ASN A 27 11.42 -17.61 -6.11
CA ASN A 27 12.26 -18.81 -5.97
C ASN A 27 12.65 -19.39 -7.34
N PRO A 28 13.47 -18.70 -8.13
CA PRO A 28 13.79 -19.12 -9.51
C PRO A 28 14.60 -20.41 -9.57
N LYS A 29 15.30 -20.78 -8.49
CA LYS A 29 16.12 -22.01 -8.40
C LYS A 29 15.34 -23.21 -7.86
N LEU A 30 14.07 -23.02 -7.49
CA LEU A 30 13.21 -24.05 -6.91
C LEU A 30 13.84 -24.76 -5.71
N THR A 31 14.61 -24.01 -4.91
CA THR A 31 15.30 -24.56 -3.75
C THR A 31 14.27 -25.00 -2.70
N GLY A 32 14.33 -26.27 -2.30
CA GLY A 32 13.47 -26.84 -1.27
C GLY A 32 14.08 -26.82 0.12
N GLY A 33 13.27 -27.14 1.14
CA GLY A 33 13.72 -27.30 2.53
C GLY A 33 14.02 -26.00 3.27
N ILE A 34 13.64 -24.84 2.72
CA ILE A 34 13.81 -23.54 3.36
C ILE A 34 12.66 -23.30 4.33
N VAL A 35 12.98 -23.04 5.59
CA VAL A 35 12.03 -22.53 6.59
C VAL A 35 12.23 -21.03 6.70
N ASP A 36 11.22 -20.26 6.31
CA ASP A 36 11.23 -18.80 6.42
C ASP A 36 10.44 -18.36 7.67
N ASN A 37 10.95 -17.33 8.34
CA ASN A 37 10.30 -16.68 9.49
C ASN A 37 10.26 -15.16 9.29
N SER A 38 10.11 -14.73 8.04
CA SER A 38 9.99 -13.32 7.70
C SER A 38 8.67 -12.76 8.24
N GLY A 39 8.69 -11.48 8.61
CA GLY A 39 7.51 -10.83 9.15
C GLY A 39 7.68 -9.33 9.32
N LEU A 40 6.71 -8.71 9.99
CA LEU A 40 6.69 -7.27 10.26
C LEU A 40 6.77 -7.02 11.76
N ARG A 41 7.56 -6.00 12.15
CA ARG A 41 7.55 -5.44 13.51
C ARG A 41 6.84 -4.09 13.49
N LEU A 42 5.72 -4.01 14.18
CA LEU A 42 4.95 -2.78 14.32
C LEU A 42 5.41 -2.03 15.56
N LEU A 43 5.81 -0.77 15.38
CA LEU A 43 6.09 0.15 16.48
C LEU A 43 4.88 1.07 16.66
N TYR A 44 4.31 1.07 17.86
CA TYR A 44 3.07 1.78 18.17
C TYR A 44 3.17 2.51 19.51
N THR A 45 2.19 3.37 19.77
CA THR A 45 2.01 4.09 21.04
C THR A 45 0.53 4.10 21.39
N GLU A 46 0.22 4.16 22.67
CA GLU A 46 -1.17 4.25 23.17
C GLU A 46 -1.77 5.64 22.93
N LYS A 47 -0.93 6.67 22.74
CA LYS A 47 -1.38 8.05 22.53
C LYS A 47 -1.59 8.33 21.04
N LEU A 48 -2.83 8.66 20.68
CA LEU A 48 -3.14 9.12 19.32
C LEU A 48 -2.33 10.37 18.95
N ARG A 49 -1.88 10.41 17.71
CA ARG A 49 -1.14 11.54 17.14
C ARG A 49 -2.11 12.58 16.57
N LYS A 50 -1.57 13.75 16.22
CA LYS A 50 -2.39 14.91 15.79
C LYS A 50 -3.18 14.63 14.51
N TYR A 51 -2.60 13.90 13.55
CA TYR A 51 -3.30 13.55 12.31
C TYR A 51 -3.17 12.06 11.98
N ASP A 52 -4.23 11.52 11.38
CA ASP A 52 -4.22 10.17 10.85
C ASP A 52 -3.41 10.12 9.55
N ALA A 53 -2.51 9.15 9.48
CA ALA A 53 -1.78 8.83 8.27
C ALA A 53 -2.62 7.95 7.36
N GLY A 54 -2.53 8.20 6.05
CA GLY A 54 -3.15 7.38 5.01
C GLY A 54 -2.15 7.04 3.92
N ILE A 55 -2.43 5.98 3.17
CA ILE A 55 -1.64 5.57 2.00
C ILE A 55 -2.58 5.62 0.79
N ILE A 56 -2.13 6.26 -0.29
CA ILE A 56 -2.87 6.32 -1.55
C ILE A 56 -2.05 5.61 -2.61
N GLY A 57 -2.65 4.57 -3.21
CA GLY A 57 -2.14 3.94 -4.42
C GLY A 57 -2.72 4.61 -5.66
N ALA A 58 -1.87 5.14 -6.53
CA ALA A 58 -2.28 5.74 -7.80
C ALA A 58 -1.62 4.98 -8.96
N GLY A 59 -2.41 4.60 -9.97
CA GLY A 59 -1.94 3.81 -11.10
C GLY A 59 -3.07 2.97 -11.71
N HIS A 60 -2.69 2.01 -12.54
CA HIS A 60 -3.63 1.01 -13.05
C HIS A 60 -3.74 -0.18 -12.11
N LYS A 61 -4.93 -0.78 -12.08
CA LYS A 61 -5.11 -2.11 -11.49
C LYS A 61 -4.51 -3.17 -12.41
N VAL A 62 -3.92 -4.22 -11.84
CA VAL A 62 -3.50 -5.39 -12.62
C VAL A 62 -4.72 -5.99 -13.31
N SER A 63 -4.68 -6.04 -14.64
CA SER A 63 -5.80 -6.47 -15.47
C SER A 63 -5.27 -7.16 -16.73
N PRO A 64 -5.89 -8.27 -17.16
CA PRO A 64 -5.51 -8.94 -18.41
C PRO A 64 -5.82 -8.09 -19.66
N LEU A 65 -6.60 -7.02 -19.51
CA LEU A 65 -6.92 -6.08 -20.59
C LEU A 65 -5.81 -5.04 -20.82
N MET A 66 -4.81 -4.98 -19.94
CA MET A 66 -3.64 -4.13 -20.14
C MET A 66 -2.56 -4.87 -20.94
N ILE A 67 -2.49 -4.55 -22.23
CA ILE A 67 -1.61 -5.24 -23.17
C ILE A 67 -0.46 -4.32 -23.57
N VAL A 68 0.77 -4.81 -23.46
CA VAL A 68 1.96 -4.17 -24.01
C VAL A 68 2.31 -4.88 -25.33
N PRO A 69 2.25 -4.21 -26.49
CA PRO A 69 2.58 -4.83 -27.76
C PRO A 69 4.05 -5.27 -27.84
N PRO A 70 4.35 -6.44 -28.43
CA PRO A 70 5.72 -6.90 -28.57
C PRO A 70 6.53 -5.99 -29.51
N LYS A 71 7.78 -5.69 -29.16
CA LYS A 71 8.75 -4.93 -29.99
C LYS A 71 8.36 -3.49 -30.34
N HIS A 72 7.45 -2.87 -29.59
CA HIS A 72 7.05 -1.47 -29.78
C HIS A 72 7.29 -0.65 -28.51
N THR A 73 7.58 0.64 -28.69
CA THR A 73 7.53 1.59 -27.58
C THR A 73 6.06 1.83 -27.22
N TRP A 74 5.70 1.62 -25.97
CA TRP A 74 4.33 1.73 -25.49
C TRP A 74 4.25 2.55 -24.21
N LYS A 75 3.16 3.30 -24.04
CA LYS A 75 2.90 4.10 -22.84
C LYS A 75 1.52 3.78 -22.28
N THR A 76 1.50 3.28 -21.06
CA THR A 76 0.27 3.08 -20.29
C THR A 76 0.06 4.28 -19.36
N VAL A 77 -1.13 4.88 -19.34
CA VAL A 77 -1.43 6.09 -18.56
C VAL A 77 -2.65 5.88 -17.68
N ALA A 78 -2.50 6.10 -16.37
CA ALA A 78 -3.59 6.05 -15.40
C ALA A 78 -4.01 7.47 -15.02
N HIS A 79 -5.29 7.65 -14.69
CA HIS A 79 -5.85 8.94 -14.31
C HIS A 79 -6.69 8.83 -13.05
N CYS A 80 -6.59 9.82 -12.17
CA CYS A 80 -7.59 10.11 -11.15
C CYS A 80 -8.19 11.47 -11.53
N SER A 81 -9.44 11.45 -12.01
CA SER A 81 -10.15 12.67 -12.39
C SER A 81 -10.47 13.53 -11.16
N GLY A 82 -10.89 14.79 -11.37
CA GLY A 82 -11.33 15.64 -10.26
C GLY A 82 -12.46 15.02 -9.44
N TYR A 83 -13.31 14.19 -10.06
CA TYR A 83 -14.33 13.40 -9.33
C TYR A 83 -13.71 12.38 -8.37
N CYS A 84 -12.62 11.71 -8.78
CA CYS A 84 -11.89 10.74 -7.96
C CYS A 84 -11.27 11.38 -6.71
N THR A 85 -10.87 12.66 -6.78
CA THR A 85 -10.29 13.37 -5.63
C THR A 85 -11.32 14.08 -4.73
N GLN A 86 -12.61 14.14 -5.10
CA GLN A 86 -13.63 14.83 -4.29
C GLN A 86 -13.77 14.26 -2.86
N THR A 87 -13.46 12.99 -2.68
CA THR A 87 -13.56 12.28 -1.39
C THR A 87 -12.22 12.11 -0.70
N VAL A 88 -11.11 12.46 -1.38
CA VAL A 88 -9.75 12.31 -0.85
C VAL A 88 -9.23 13.68 -0.44
N ARG A 89 -9.12 13.91 0.88
CA ARG A 89 -8.43 15.08 1.42
C ARG A 89 -6.93 14.81 1.39
N LEU A 90 -6.29 15.16 0.28
CA LEU A 90 -4.84 15.33 0.27
C LEU A 90 -4.52 16.52 1.16
N PHE A 91 -3.71 16.33 2.20
CA PHE A 91 -3.23 17.44 3.00
C PHE A 91 -2.45 18.37 2.06
N GLN A 92 -3.05 19.51 1.74
CA GLN A 92 -2.39 20.58 1.04
C GLN A 92 -1.49 21.26 2.09
N VAL A 93 -0.18 21.08 1.92
CA VAL A 93 0.81 21.84 2.69
C VAL A 93 0.71 23.31 2.32
#